data_AF-A0A8D0GHN3-F1
#
_entry.id   AF-A0A8D0GHN3-F1
#
_cell.length_a   1.000
_cell.length_b   1.000
_cell.length_c   1.000
_cell.angle_alpha   90.00
_cell.angle_beta   90.00
_cell.angle_gamma   90.00
#
_symmetry.space_group_name_H-M   'P 1'
#
loop_
_entity.id
_entity.type
_entity.pdbx_description
1 polymer ?
#
loop_
_entity_poly.entity_id
_entity_poly.type
_entity_poly.pdbx_seq_one_letter_code
_entity_poly.pdbx_strand_id
1 'polypeptide(L)'
;LWPWVSTRGEAPMRGSLSKEPREGTPAGHIFLGFSKCGRYVLSYTSNSGDDDFSFYIYHLYWWEFNVHSKLKLVRQVRLFQDEEIYSDFYLTVCEWPSDSSKVIVFGFNTRSTNGLLMNLMMSDENHRDIYISTVAMPPLVPCPDPNAHCLRHGFMLHTKYQVVYPFPTFQPAFQLKKDQVVLLNTSYSLVACAVSVHTAAVPHLCCIHNSLDSFSCHSVAVLLAPEPHVSPAVAKAKEFVADIFRRAKEAKGAAGSLHDSQPAEPGYINYTKLRYVLEPGDLSEPEDEYEDDKISLPFVVTDLRGRNLKPLKERAVFQGQYLTVEQLTLDFEYVINEVIRNDASWSKQFCSFSDYDIVILEVGNEPGCVELQPWSPASAEEGEPGPKTYHTSLKVAWDLTTGIFVTVGIGDLTEVKGQTSGSVWSSYRKSCVDTVMKWLVPESSGRYVNRMTNEALHKGCSLKVLADNERYTWIVL
;
A
#
# COMPACT_ATOMS: atom_id res chain seq x y z
N LEU A 1 -15.48 -5.26 39.29
CA LEU A 1 -15.21 -3.86 39.72
C LEU A 1 -13.72 -3.65 39.56
N TRP A 2 -13.28 -2.89 38.55
CA TRP A 2 -11.85 -2.69 38.26
C TRP A 2 -11.38 -1.40 38.94
N PRO A 3 -10.37 -1.41 39.82
CA PRO A 3 -9.87 -0.18 40.41
C PRO A 3 -8.95 0.55 39.43
N TRP A 4 -9.35 1.76 39.05
CA TRP A 4 -8.53 2.69 38.25
C TRP A 4 -7.66 3.52 39.21
N VAL A 5 -6.34 3.50 39.05
CA VAL A 5 -5.43 4.35 39.82
C VAL A 5 -5.24 5.66 39.06
N SER A 6 -5.96 6.71 39.49
CA SER A 6 -5.67 8.09 39.10
C SER A 6 -4.55 8.62 40.01
N THR A 7 -3.32 8.69 39.51
CA THR A 7 -2.31 9.56 40.12
C THR A 7 -2.56 10.97 39.61
N ARG A 8 -3.11 11.84 40.47
CA ARG A 8 -3.23 13.27 40.20
C ARG A 8 -1.83 13.86 39.97
N GLY A 9 -1.66 14.57 38.85
CA GLY A 9 -0.47 15.38 38.53
C GLY A 9 0.32 14.81 37.35
N GLU A 10 0.20 15.44 36.18
CA GLU A 10 1.10 15.31 35.00
C GLU A 10 1.42 13.90 34.46
N ALA A 11 0.68 12.87 34.87
CA ALA A 11 0.87 11.50 34.37
C ALA A 11 -0.21 11.13 33.33
N PRO A 12 0.14 10.43 32.22
CA PRO A 12 -0.84 9.92 31.27
C PRO A 12 -1.84 9.00 31.95
N MET A 13 -3.12 9.02 31.53
CA MET A 13 -4.13 8.11 32.07
C MET A 13 -3.74 6.67 31.73
N ARG A 14 -3.61 5.81 32.75
CA ARG A 14 -3.24 4.39 32.60
C ARG A 14 -4.42 3.48 32.88
N GLY A 15 -4.81 2.69 31.88
CA GLY A 15 -5.63 1.48 32.06
C GLY A 15 -4.76 0.22 32.06
N SER A 16 -5.19 -0.85 32.72
CA SER A 16 -4.49 -2.14 32.70
C SER A 16 -5.42 -3.25 32.20
N LEU A 17 -4.96 -4.05 31.24
CA LEU A 17 -5.52 -5.37 30.94
C LEU A 17 -4.84 -6.41 31.85
N SER A 18 -5.10 -6.40 33.15
CA SER A 18 -4.57 -7.46 34.03
C SER A 18 -5.40 -8.75 33.93
N LYS A 19 -4.69 -9.88 33.74
CA LYS A 19 -5.16 -11.28 33.68
C LYS A 19 -6.21 -11.65 34.74
N GLU A 20 -7.40 -12.04 34.31
CA GLU A 20 -8.12 -13.26 34.75
C GLU A 20 -9.37 -13.51 33.88
N PRO A 21 -9.66 -14.77 33.48
CA PRO A 21 -10.72 -15.09 32.53
C PRO A 21 -12.06 -15.25 33.27
N ARG A 22 -12.94 -14.24 33.23
CA ARG A 22 -14.36 -14.42 33.55
C ARG A 22 -15.25 -13.60 32.62
N GLU A 23 -15.89 -14.34 31.72
CA GLU A 23 -16.99 -13.99 30.81
C GLU A 23 -16.90 -12.64 30.11
N GLY A 24 -16.34 -12.64 28.89
CA GLY A 24 -16.52 -11.56 27.91
C GLY A 24 -15.29 -11.13 27.11
N THR A 25 -14.07 -11.56 27.47
CA THR A 25 -12.88 -11.49 26.60
C THR A 25 -12.52 -12.91 26.17
N PRO A 26 -12.68 -13.26 24.89
CA PRO A 26 -12.27 -14.57 24.39
C PRO A 26 -10.77 -14.77 24.56
N ALA A 27 -10.34 -15.99 24.85
CA ALA A 27 -8.94 -16.38 24.71
C ALA A 27 -8.48 -16.12 23.25
N GLY A 28 -7.24 -15.65 23.06
CA GLY A 28 -6.62 -15.55 21.73
C GLY A 28 -6.59 -14.17 21.06
N HIS A 29 -7.13 -13.10 21.67
CA HIS A 29 -7.03 -11.75 21.12
C HIS A 29 -5.62 -11.15 21.26
N ILE A 30 -5.09 -10.62 20.16
CA ILE A 30 -3.82 -9.90 20.10
C ILE A 30 -4.14 -8.44 19.79
N PHE A 31 -4.02 -7.58 20.81
CA PHE A 31 -4.28 -6.15 20.67
C PHE A 31 -3.16 -5.43 19.91
N LEU A 32 -3.55 -4.58 18.96
CA LEU A 32 -2.66 -3.94 17.99
C LEU A 32 -2.33 -2.49 18.36
N GLY A 33 -3.35 -1.69 18.69
CA GLY A 33 -3.19 -0.26 18.92
C GLY A 33 -4.50 0.52 18.88
N PHE A 34 -4.38 1.83 19.08
CA PHE A 34 -5.47 2.78 18.91
C PHE A 34 -5.59 3.21 17.45
N SER A 35 -6.83 3.37 16.99
CA SER A 35 -7.15 4.16 15.80
C SER A 35 -6.66 5.61 15.93
N LYS A 36 -6.44 6.34 14.83
CA LYS A 36 -6.03 7.76 14.88
C LYS A 36 -7.04 8.64 15.60
N CYS A 37 -8.33 8.41 15.38
CA CYS A 37 -9.40 9.08 16.15
C CYS A 37 -9.50 8.57 17.60
N GLY A 38 -8.77 7.51 17.95
CA GLY A 38 -8.64 6.78 19.22
C GLY A 38 -9.95 6.47 19.94
N ARG A 39 -11.06 6.50 19.19
CA ARG A 39 -12.34 5.96 19.61
C ARG A 39 -12.29 4.44 19.64
N TYR A 40 -11.46 3.84 18.79
CA TYR A 40 -11.34 2.38 18.68
C TYR A 40 -9.95 1.90 19.08
N VAL A 41 -9.92 0.76 19.77
CA VAL A 41 -8.76 -0.12 19.92
C VAL A 41 -8.97 -1.32 19.01
N LEU A 42 -7.95 -1.69 18.24
CA LEU A 42 -8.02 -2.82 17.31
C LEU A 42 -7.31 -4.04 17.90
N SER A 43 -7.83 -5.22 17.59
CA SER A 43 -7.18 -6.50 17.88
C SER A 43 -7.43 -7.49 16.76
N TYR A 44 -6.59 -8.51 16.61
CA TYR A 44 -6.86 -9.65 15.75
C TYR A 44 -6.82 -10.97 16.53
N THR A 45 -7.35 -12.03 15.93
CA THR A 45 -7.14 -13.41 16.38
C THR A 45 -6.52 -14.22 15.25
N SER A 46 -5.70 -15.20 15.60
CA SER A 46 -5.21 -16.25 14.69
C SER A 46 -5.75 -17.57 15.23
N ASN A 47 -6.72 -18.17 14.54
CA ASN A 47 -7.32 -19.43 14.95
C ASN A 47 -6.90 -20.51 13.94
N SER A 48 -6.18 -21.54 14.40
CA SER A 48 -6.06 -22.80 13.68
C SER A 48 -7.21 -23.72 14.09
N GLY A 49 -7.74 -24.51 13.16
CA GLY A 49 -8.54 -25.68 13.52
C GLY A 49 -7.76 -26.68 14.38
N ASP A 50 -8.47 -27.65 14.96
CA ASP A 50 -7.90 -28.70 15.83
C ASP A 50 -7.25 -29.86 15.03
N ASP A 51 -7.41 -29.88 13.71
CA ASP A 51 -6.92 -30.96 12.84
C ASP A 51 -5.51 -30.69 12.29
N ASP A 52 -4.75 -31.74 11.99
CA ASP A 52 -3.38 -31.66 11.45
C ASP A 52 -3.26 -30.94 10.08
N PHE A 53 -4.39 -30.72 9.38
CA PHE A 53 -4.48 -29.97 8.11
C PHE A 53 -5.13 -28.59 8.27
N SER A 54 -5.14 -28.05 9.48
CA SER A 54 -5.90 -26.83 9.77
C SER A 54 -5.29 -25.59 9.15
N PHE A 55 -6.13 -24.85 8.43
CA PHE A 55 -5.82 -23.52 7.94
C PHE A 55 -6.00 -22.47 9.05
N TYR A 56 -5.21 -21.42 8.99
CA TYR A 56 -5.34 -20.27 9.88
C TYR A 56 -6.46 -19.33 9.40
N ILE A 57 -7.36 -18.99 10.31
CA ILE A 57 -8.43 -18.02 10.08
C ILE A 57 -8.16 -16.76 10.91
N TYR A 58 -8.04 -15.63 10.21
CA TYR A 58 -7.80 -14.33 10.83
C TYR A 58 -9.08 -13.52 10.95
N HIS A 59 -9.32 -12.97 12.13
CA HIS A 59 -10.41 -12.02 12.35
C HIS A 59 -9.85 -10.70 12.87
N LEU A 60 -10.41 -9.58 12.40
CA LEU A 60 -10.10 -8.24 12.88
C LEU A 60 -11.30 -7.67 13.66
N TYR A 61 -11.00 -7.04 14.80
CA TYR A 61 -12.00 -6.55 15.75
C TYR A 61 -11.79 -5.07 16.05
N TRP A 62 -12.89 -4.34 16.14
CA TRP A 62 -12.95 -2.96 16.62
C TRP A 62 -13.63 -2.91 17.98
N TRP A 63 -12.91 -2.39 18.96
CA TRP A 63 -13.40 -2.20 20.31
C TRP A 63 -13.59 -0.70 20.58
N GLU A 64 -14.81 -0.27 20.89
CA GLU A 64 -15.05 1.10 21.35
C GLU A 64 -14.36 1.29 22.70
N PHE A 65 -13.46 2.27 22.72
CA PHE A 65 -12.73 2.68 23.89
C PHE A 65 -13.41 3.87 24.54
N ASN A 66 -13.73 3.70 25.82
CA ASN A 66 -14.19 4.78 26.67
C ASN A 66 -13.52 4.60 28.03
N VAL A 67 -12.75 5.63 28.42
CA VAL A 67 -11.76 5.65 29.50
C VAL A 67 -12.22 4.95 30.78
N HIS A 68 -13.49 5.07 31.15
CA HIS A 68 -13.99 4.56 32.44
C HIS A 68 -14.82 3.28 32.32
N SER A 69 -14.97 2.74 31.12
CA SER A 69 -15.83 1.60 30.83
C SER A 69 -15.07 0.46 30.18
N LYS A 70 -15.65 -0.74 30.20
CA LYS A 70 -15.09 -1.89 29.49
C LYS A 70 -15.11 -1.61 27.98
N LEU A 71 -14.11 -2.13 27.28
CA LEU A 71 -14.10 -2.19 25.82
C LEU A 71 -15.39 -2.87 25.31
N LYS A 72 -16.07 -2.24 24.36
CA LYS A 72 -17.28 -2.80 23.74
C LYS A 72 -16.98 -3.21 22.31
N LEU A 73 -17.28 -4.45 21.94
CA LEU A 73 -17.11 -4.89 20.56
C LEU A 73 -18.10 -4.15 19.66
N VAL A 74 -17.59 -3.48 18.62
CA VAL A 74 -18.38 -2.74 17.62
C VAL A 74 -18.43 -3.46 16.29
N ARG A 75 -17.34 -4.11 15.89
CA ARG A 75 -17.23 -4.79 14.61
C ARG A 75 -16.26 -5.95 14.70
N GLN A 76 -16.64 -7.04 14.04
CA GLN A 76 -15.81 -8.22 13.77
C GLN A 76 -15.90 -8.51 12.27
N VAL A 77 -14.77 -8.79 11.63
CA VAL A 77 -14.69 -9.20 10.22
C VAL A 77 -13.66 -10.32 10.06
N ARG A 78 -13.87 -11.20 9.08
CA ARG A 78 -12.88 -12.21 8.67
C ARG A 78 -11.96 -11.60 7.61
N LEU A 79 -10.66 -11.68 7.80
CA LEU A 79 -9.67 -11.22 6.81
C LEU A 79 -9.35 -12.33 5.82
N PHE A 80 -8.86 -11.94 4.63
CA PHE A 80 -8.39 -12.85 3.58
C PHE A 80 -9.44 -13.94 3.27
N GLN A 81 -10.64 -13.49 2.92
CA GLN A 81 -11.76 -14.37 2.61
C GLN A 81 -11.37 -15.33 1.47
N ASP A 82 -11.79 -16.58 1.59
CA ASP A 82 -11.55 -17.67 0.62
C ASP A 82 -10.08 -18.03 0.37
N GLU A 83 -9.16 -17.60 1.24
CA GLU A 83 -7.75 -18.00 1.22
C GLU A 83 -7.44 -19.11 2.23
N GLU A 84 -6.68 -20.10 1.77
CA GLU A 84 -6.13 -21.17 2.60
C GLU A 84 -4.75 -20.77 3.12
N ILE A 85 -4.67 -20.46 4.42
CA ILE A 85 -3.45 -19.96 5.03
C ILE A 85 -2.80 -21.08 5.85
N TYR A 86 -1.61 -21.49 5.45
CA TYR A 86 -0.89 -22.63 6.03
C TYR A 86 0.13 -22.25 7.11
N SER A 87 0.34 -20.96 7.35
CA SER A 87 1.39 -20.43 8.23
C SER A 87 0.94 -19.17 8.95
N ASP A 88 1.41 -18.97 10.18
CA ASP A 88 1.14 -17.74 10.91
C ASP A 88 1.70 -16.50 10.19
N PHE A 89 0.87 -15.46 10.09
CA PHE A 89 1.21 -14.21 9.42
C PHE A 89 1.80 -13.18 10.36
N TYR A 90 2.76 -12.42 9.84
CA TYR A 90 3.10 -11.11 10.37
C TYR A 90 2.03 -10.14 9.88
N LEU A 91 1.08 -9.84 10.76
CA LEU A 91 -0.06 -8.99 10.45
C LEU A 91 0.22 -7.55 10.88
N THR A 92 0.08 -6.61 9.95
CA THR A 92 0.17 -5.16 10.22
C THR A 92 -1.11 -4.48 9.74
N VAL A 93 -1.75 -3.69 10.61
CA VAL A 93 -2.91 -2.87 10.26
C VAL A 93 -2.47 -1.41 10.13
N CYS A 94 -2.87 -0.75 9.06
CA CYS A 94 -2.54 0.64 8.80
C CYS A 94 -3.79 1.51 8.57
N GLU A 95 -3.70 2.77 9.01
CA GLU A 95 -4.64 3.84 8.64
C GLU A 95 -3.93 4.86 7.74
N TRP A 96 -4.66 5.37 6.77
CA TRP A 96 -4.16 6.42 5.87
C TRP A 96 -3.93 7.77 6.60
N PRO A 97 -3.18 8.69 5.97
CA PRO A 97 -2.92 10.03 6.51
C PRO A 97 -4.17 10.80 6.92
N SER A 98 -5.17 10.93 6.04
CA SER A 98 -6.38 11.73 6.31
C SER A 98 -7.66 10.94 6.08
N ASP A 99 -7.63 9.85 5.31
CA ASP A 99 -8.78 8.98 5.14
C ASP A 99 -8.98 8.04 6.34
N SER A 100 -10.09 8.27 7.05
CA SER A 100 -10.53 7.46 8.18
C SER A 100 -11.72 6.53 7.86
N SER A 101 -12.14 6.47 6.59
CA SER A 101 -13.28 5.64 6.15
C SER A 101 -12.94 4.16 6.04
N LYS A 102 -11.67 3.79 6.01
CA LYS A 102 -11.18 2.43 5.85
C LYS A 102 -9.79 2.24 6.44
N VAL A 103 -9.43 0.99 6.69
CA VAL A 103 -8.09 0.54 7.08
C VAL A 103 -7.58 -0.46 6.06
N ILE A 104 -6.26 -0.65 6.02
CA ILE A 104 -5.63 -1.68 5.20
C ILE A 104 -4.81 -2.61 6.09
N VAL A 105 -4.88 -3.90 5.80
CA VAL A 105 -4.21 -4.96 6.55
C VAL A 105 -3.26 -5.68 5.61
N PHE A 106 -2.00 -5.77 6.02
CA PHE A 106 -0.97 -6.57 5.35
C PHE A 106 -0.71 -7.82 6.18
N GLY A 107 -0.79 -8.99 5.55
CA GLY A 107 -0.36 -10.26 6.09
C GLY A 107 0.73 -10.84 5.19
N PHE A 108 1.88 -11.19 5.77
CA PHE A 108 2.91 -11.92 5.04
C PHE A 108 3.52 -12.98 5.94
N ASN A 109 3.93 -14.09 5.35
CA ASN A 109 4.69 -15.10 6.06
C ASN A 109 6.16 -14.65 6.15
N THR A 110 6.75 -14.68 7.35
CA THR A 110 8.20 -14.75 7.47
C THR A 110 8.51 -16.15 7.91
N ARG A 111 9.15 -16.92 7.06
CA ARG A 111 9.57 -18.29 7.36
C ARG A 111 10.06 -18.43 8.82
N SER A 112 9.32 -19.12 9.67
CA SER A 112 9.82 -19.81 10.86
C SER A 112 8.72 -20.61 11.56
N THR A 113 8.54 -21.88 11.16
CA THR A 113 8.20 -22.94 12.12
C THR A 113 8.87 -24.24 11.68
N ASN A 114 9.68 -24.81 12.58
CA ASN A 114 10.18 -26.17 12.48
C ASN A 114 8.98 -27.13 12.48
N GLY A 115 8.67 -27.74 11.34
CA GLY A 115 7.70 -28.81 11.24
C GLY A 115 8.22 -29.89 10.30
N LEU A 116 8.39 -31.11 10.81
CA LEU A 116 8.76 -32.30 10.03
C LEU A 116 7.82 -32.54 8.81
N LEU A 117 6.65 -31.88 8.79
CA LEU A 117 5.69 -31.89 7.68
C LEU A 117 6.14 -31.08 6.44
N MET A 118 6.97 -30.03 6.61
CA MET A 118 7.44 -29.21 5.47
C MET A 118 8.44 -29.94 4.57
N ASN A 119 9.09 -31.00 5.05
CA ASN A 119 9.89 -31.85 4.16
C ASN A 119 9.00 -32.64 3.17
N LEU A 120 7.69 -32.75 3.43
CA LEU A 120 6.72 -33.34 2.51
C LEU A 120 6.00 -32.28 1.66
N MET A 121 5.91 -31.03 2.15
CA MET A 121 5.33 -29.89 1.45
C MET A 121 6.43 -28.88 1.13
N MET A 122 7.00 -29.02 -0.07
CA MET A 122 7.97 -28.09 -0.68
C MET A 122 7.47 -26.64 -0.53
N SER A 123 7.91 -25.90 0.48
CA SER A 123 7.79 -24.44 0.44
C SER A 123 8.73 -23.98 -0.65
N ASP A 124 8.21 -23.41 -1.73
CA ASP A 124 9.05 -22.80 -2.75
C ASP A 124 9.88 -21.70 -2.08
N GLU A 125 11.15 -22.02 -1.84
CA GLU A 125 12.06 -21.18 -1.10
C GLU A 125 12.22 -19.79 -1.74
N ASN A 126 11.91 -19.68 -3.03
CA ASN A 126 12.15 -18.47 -3.80
C ASN A 126 10.96 -17.52 -3.80
N HIS A 127 9.81 -17.91 -3.24
CA HIS A 127 8.57 -17.15 -3.30
C HIS A 127 8.06 -16.80 -1.89
N ARG A 128 7.35 -15.68 -1.80
CA ARG A 128 6.61 -15.29 -0.60
C ARG A 128 5.25 -14.73 -1.00
N ASP A 129 4.20 -15.26 -0.39
CA ASP A 129 2.86 -14.72 -0.54
C ASP A 129 2.69 -13.46 0.32
N ILE A 130 2.09 -12.43 -0.28
CA ILE A 130 1.65 -11.21 0.38
C ILE A 130 0.13 -11.14 0.25
N TYR A 131 -0.55 -11.00 1.39
CA TYR A 131 -1.99 -10.91 1.49
C TYR A 131 -2.37 -9.50 1.95
N ILE A 132 -3.36 -8.90 1.28
CA ILE A 132 -3.82 -7.55 1.59
C ILE A 132 -5.34 -7.55 1.71
N SER A 133 -5.83 -6.92 2.77
CA SER A 133 -7.25 -6.69 2.97
C SER A 133 -7.52 -5.22 3.29
N THR A 134 -8.30 -4.53 2.47
CA THR A 134 -8.85 -3.21 2.78
C THR A 134 -10.24 -3.38 3.38
N VAL A 135 -10.50 -2.77 4.54
CA VAL A 135 -11.74 -2.95 5.30
C VAL A 135 -12.37 -1.60 5.63
N ALA A 136 -13.66 -1.45 5.37
CA ALA A 136 -14.41 -0.26 5.77
C ALA A 136 -14.41 -0.08 7.30
N MET A 137 -14.24 1.17 7.76
CA MET A 137 -14.32 1.52 9.17
C MET A 137 -15.77 1.54 9.67
N PRO A 138 -16.01 1.23 10.97
CA PRO A 138 -17.29 1.48 11.59
C PRO A 138 -17.71 2.95 11.45
N PRO A 139 -19.01 3.23 11.21
CA PRO A 139 -19.47 4.60 11.06
C PRO A 139 -19.32 5.37 12.38
N LEU A 140 -18.67 6.55 12.33
CA LEU A 140 -18.53 7.42 13.50
C LEU A 140 -19.87 8.05 13.92
N VAL A 141 -20.74 8.29 12.94
CA VAL A 141 -22.09 8.84 13.09
C VAL A 141 -23.08 7.83 12.52
N PRO A 142 -24.27 7.63 13.11
CA PRO A 142 -25.28 6.74 12.57
C PRO A 142 -25.48 6.98 11.07
N CYS A 143 -25.33 5.91 10.29
CA CYS A 143 -25.47 6.01 8.85
C CYS A 143 -26.93 6.35 8.50
N PRO A 144 -27.19 7.31 7.59
CA PRO A 144 -28.54 7.67 7.18
C PRO A 144 -29.25 6.55 6.40
N ASP A 145 -28.54 5.50 5.99
CA ASP A 145 -29.13 4.29 5.42
C ASP A 145 -29.59 3.34 6.54
N PRO A 146 -30.91 3.22 6.78
CA PRO A 146 -31.46 2.44 7.88
C PRO A 146 -31.38 0.92 7.67
N ASN A 147 -31.08 0.45 6.46
CA ASN A 147 -31.13 -0.97 6.12
C ASN A 147 -29.79 -1.71 6.29
N ALA A 148 -28.77 -1.08 6.91
CA ALA A 148 -27.46 -1.68 7.17
C ALA A 148 -26.70 -2.17 5.91
N HIS A 149 -27.03 -1.62 4.74
CA HIS A 149 -26.46 -1.96 3.43
C HIS A 149 -25.61 -0.83 2.84
N CYS A 150 -25.11 0.08 3.69
CA CYS A 150 -24.27 1.17 3.23
C CYS A 150 -22.90 0.66 2.81
N LEU A 151 -22.63 0.73 1.50
CA LEU A 151 -21.38 0.31 0.90
C LEU A 151 -20.18 1.05 1.50
N ARG A 152 -20.31 2.36 1.79
CA ARG A 152 -19.26 3.17 2.43
C ARG A 152 -18.77 2.60 3.77
N HIS A 153 -19.65 1.97 4.54
CA HIS A 153 -19.36 1.48 5.88
C HIS A 153 -19.26 -0.04 5.95
N GLY A 154 -19.39 -0.73 4.81
CA GLY A 154 -19.73 -2.15 4.77
C GLY A 154 -19.09 -2.95 3.64
N PHE A 155 -17.92 -2.55 3.16
CA PHE A 155 -17.17 -3.28 2.12
C PHE A 155 -15.83 -3.83 2.64
N MET A 156 -15.35 -4.85 1.95
CA MET A 156 -14.03 -5.44 2.10
C MET A 156 -13.45 -5.71 0.71
N LEU A 157 -12.13 -5.57 0.58
CA LEU A 157 -11.41 -5.86 -0.66
C LEU A 157 -10.17 -6.65 -0.30
N HIS A 158 -10.00 -7.81 -0.93
CA HIS A 158 -8.92 -8.75 -0.70
C HIS A 158 -8.09 -8.91 -1.97
N THR A 159 -6.78 -9.01 -1.82
CA THR A 159 -5.87 -9.40 -2.91
C THR A 159 -4.70 -10.18 -2.33
N LYS A 160 -4.12 -11.02 -3.19
CA LYS A 160 -2.95 -11.85 -2.91
C LYS A 160 -2.02 -11.78 -4.11
N TYR A 161 -0.74 -11.67 -3.84
CA TYR A 161 0.29 -11.78 -4.87
C TYR A 161 1.56 -12.40 -4.31
N GLN A 162 2.39 -12.93 -5.21
CA GLN A 162 3.66 -13.52 -4.87
C GLN A 162 4.80 -12.56 -5.18
N VAL A 163 5.82 -12.57 -4.33
CA VAL A 163 7.07 -11.83 -4.53
C VAL A 163 8.25 -12.79 -4.51
N VAL A 164 9.29 -12.45 -5.27
CA VAL A 164 10.53 -13.24 -5.40
C VAL A 164 11.73 -12.55 -4.75
N TYR A 165 12.82 -13.30 -4.57
CA TYR A 165 14.09 -12.74 -4.09
C TYR A 165 14.71 -11.80 -5.14
N PRO A 166 15.29 -10.64 -4.74
CA PRO A 166 15.33 -10.09 -3.39
C PRO A 166 13.96 -9.60 -2.95
N PHE A 167 13.44 -10.12 -1.83
CA PHE A 167 12.07 -9.80 -1.40
C PHE A 167 11.92 -8.29 -1.18
N PRO A 168 10.90 -7.63 -1.81
CA PRO A 168 10.68 -6.20 -1.69
C PRO A 168 10.61 -5.71 -0.25
N THR A 169 11.08 -4.48 -0.02
CA THR A 169 11.01 -3.87 1.31
C THR A 169 9.59 -3.45 1.68
N PHE A 170 9.18 -3.68 2.92
CA PHE A 170 7.89 -3.21 3.43
C PHE A 170 8.02 -1.77 3.93
N GLN A 171 7.38 -0.82 3.25
CA GLN A 171 7.53 0.63 3.47
C GLN A 171 6.15 1.32 3.66
N PRO A 172 5.34 0.94 4.67
CA PRO A 172 3.95 1.39 4.80
C PRO A 172 3.79 2.92 4.86
N ALA A 173 4.77 3.64 5.44
CA ALA A 173 4.76 5.10 5.50
C ALA A 173 4.79 5.76 4.12
N PHE A 174 5.45 5.14 3.13
CA PHE A 174 5.46 5.61 1.74
C PHE A 174 4.35 4.98 0.92
N GLN A 175 4.12 3.66 1.08
CA GLN A 175 3.12 2.92 0.33
C GLN A 175 1.69 3.48 0.51
N LEU A 176 1.41 4.12 1.65
CA LEU A 176 0.10 4.69 1.99
C LEU A 176 0.10 6.21 2.12
N LYS A 177 1.16 6.90 1.67
CA LYS A 177 1.31 8.35 1.85
C LYS A 177 0.25 9.16 1.09
N LYS A 178 -0.32 8.62 0.01
CA LYS A 178 -1.46 9.19 -0.72
C LYS A 178 -2.75 8.55 -0.22
N ASP A 179 -3.68 9.37 0.28
CA ASP A 179 -4.98 8.91 0.75
C ASP A 179 -5.72 8.10 -0.35
N GLN A 180 -6.43 7.04 0.08
CA GLN A 180 -7.14 6.09 -0.78
C GLN A 180 -6.27 5.19 -1.67
N VAL A 181 -4.96 5.44 -1.76
CA VAL A 181 -4.05 4.71 -2.64
C VAL A 181 -3.10 3.84 -1.81
N VAL A 182 -2.77 2.67 -2.34
CA VAL A 182 -1.65 1.84 -1.86
C VAL A 182 -0.71 1.52 -3.02
N LEU A 183 0.60 1.68 -2.80
CA LEU A 183 1.64 1.25 -3.75
C LEU A 183 2.12 -0.16 -3.38
N LEU A 184 1.99 -1.11 -4.32
CA LEU A 184 2.30 -2.52 -4.14
C LEU A 184 3.46 -2.91 -5.07
N ASN A 185 4.60 -3.25 -4.47
CA ASN A 185 5.73 -3.81 -5.19
C ASN A 185 5.54 -5.34 -5.30
N THR A 186 5.38 -5.82 -6.53
CA THR A 186 5.11 -7.24 -6.86
C THR A 186 6.38 -7.99 -7.29
N SER A 187 7.56 -7.44 -7.00
CA SER A 187 8.87 -7.80 -7.57
C SER A 187 9.06 -7.46 -9.05
N TYR A 188 8.01 -7.49 -9.88
CA TYR A 188 8.11 -7.22 -11.33
C TYR A 188 7.52 -5.87 -11.75
N SER A 189 6.59 -5.35 -10.95
CA SER A 189 5.93 -4.07 -11.20
C SER A 189 5.62 -3.33 -9.91
N LEU A 190 5.37 -2.02 -10.05
CA LEU A 190 4.76 -1.20 -9.01
C LEU A 190 3.31 -0.94 -9.40
N VAL A 191 2.38 -1.45 -8.59
CA VAL A 191 0.94 -1.26 -8.80
C VAL A 191 0.42 -0.23 -7.82
N ALA A 192 -0.13 0.87 -8.34
CA ALA A 192 -0.87 1.85 -7.55
C ALA A 192 -2.35 1.48 -7.56
N CYS A 193 -2.87 1.03 -6.41
CA CYS A 193 -4.25 0.62 -6.25
C CYS A 193 -5.04 1.68 -5.48
N ALA A 194 -6.10 2.25 -6.07
CA ALA A 194 -7.04 3.13 -5.38
C ALA A 194 -8.37 2.43 -5.12
N VAL A 195 -8.93 2.68 -3.93
CA VAL A 195 -10.25 2.15 -3.55
C VAL A 195 -11.11 3.27 -2.96
N SER A 196 -12.21 3.60 -3.63
CA SER A 196 -13.10 4.72 -3.27
C SER A 196 -14.58 4.36 -3.41
N VAL A 197 -15.42 4.88 -2.51
CA VAL A 197 -16.89 4.70 -2.57
C VAL A 197 -17.57 6.00 -2.98
N HIS A 198 -18.38 5.93 -4.03
CA HIS A 198 -19.06 7.06 -4.66
C HIS A 198 -20.58 6.96 -4.56
N THR A 199 -21.25 8.10 -4.75
CA THR A 199 -22.70 8.24 -4.88
C THR A 199 -23.02 8.96 -6.18
N ALA A 200 -24.02 8.50 -6.93
CA ALA A 200 -24.39 9.02 -8.25
C ALA A 200 -24.66 10.54 -8.34
N ALA A 201 -24.90 11.22 -7.21
CA ALA A 201 -25.18 12.66 -7.17
C ALA A 201 -23.95 13.57 -7.35
N VAL A 202 -22.73 13.04 -7.37
CA VAL A 202 -21.50 13.85 -7.44
C VAL A 202 -20.65 13.44 -8.66
N PRO A 203 -20.37 14.36 -9.61
CA PRO A 203 -19.45 14.08 -10.71
C PRO A 203 -18.02 13.93 -10.17
N HIS A 204 -17.28 12.91 -10.61
CA HIS A 204 -15.99 12.56 -10.03
C HIS A 204 -14.89 12.35 -11.07
N LEU A 205 -13.73 12.93 -10.78
CA LEU A 205 -12.45 12.61 -11.40
C LEU A 205 -11.91 11.29 -10.84
N CYS A 206 -11.17 10.53 -11.67
CA CYS A 206 -10.40 9.36 -11.25
C CYS A 206 -9.41 9.71 -10.13
N CYS A 207 -9.21 8.81 -9.15
CA CYS A 207 -8.21 9.03 -8.09
C CYS A 207 -6.78 8.76 -8.60
N ILE A 208 -6.67 7.91 -9.62
CA ILE A 208 -5.45 7.55 -10.33
C ILE A 208 -5.76 7.60 -11.83
N HIS A 209 -4.87 8.21 -12.61
CA HIS A 209 -4.93 8.36 -14.05
C HIS A 209 -6.15 9.15 -14.59
N ASN A 210 -5.91 10.34 -15.13
CA ASN A 210 -6.92 11.07 -15.88
C ASN A 210 -6.97 10.52 -17.31
N SER A 211 -7.60 9.35 -17.50
CA SER A 211 -8.11 9.02 -18.84
C SER A 211 -9.06 10.15 -19.25
N LEU A 212 -8.78 10.80 -20.37
CA LEU A 212 -9.72 11.71 -21.03
C LEU A 212 -10.90 10.87 -21.57
N ASP A 213 -11.70 10.31 -20.67
CA ASP A 213 -13.04 9.87 -21.00
C ASP A 213 -13.77 11.12 -21.51
N SER A 214 -14.10 11.07 -22.80
CA SER A 214 -14.63 12.15 -23.60
C SER A 214 -15.87 12.79 -23.00
N PHE A 215 -15.68 13.74 -22.09
CA PHE A 215 -16.67 14.75 -21.74
C PHE A 215 -15.96 16.10 -21.71
N SER A 216 -16.24 16.90 -22.74
CA SER A 216 -15.92 18.32 -22.77
C SER A 216 -16.50 18.99 -21.53
N CYS A 217 -15.63 19.26 -20.54
CA CYS A 217 -15.88 20.29 -19.55
C CYS A 217 -14.80 21.36 -19.73
N HIS A 218 -14.94 22.15 -20.79
CA HIS A 218 -14.35 23.47 -20.80
C HIS A 218 -14.97 24.26 -19.63
N SER A 219 -14.11 24.96 -18.89
CA SER A 219 -14.42 25.94 -17.86
C SER A 219 -15.03 25.44 -16.54
N VAL A 220 -14.17 25.04 -15.58
CA VAL A 220 -14.12 25.64 -14.23
C VAL A 220 -12.69 25.53 -13.68
N ALA A 221 -11.79 26.36 -14.20
CA ALA A 221 -10.61 26.76 -13.45
C ALA A 221 -10.91 28.11 -12.81
N VAL A 222 -10.32 28.34 -11.63
CA VAL A 222 -10.40 29.56 -10.82
C VAL A 222 -11.65 29.62 -9.92
N LEU A 223 -11.47 29.30 -8.63
CA LEU A 223 -11.51 30.31 -7.55
C LEU A 223 -11.30 29.65 -6.16
N LEU A 224 -10.18 30.05 -5.54
CA LEU A 224 -9.97 30.35 -4.12
C LEU A 224 -9.95 29.21 -3.08
N ALA A 225 -8.73 28.89 -2.62
CA ALA A 225 -8.46 28.59 -1.22
C ALA A 225 -7.26 29.44 -0.75
N PRO A 226 -7.29 30.04 0.46
CA PRO A 226 -6.20 30.88 0.96
C PRO A 226 -5.02 30.01 1.42
N GLU A 227 -3.83 30.27 0.87
CA GLU A 227 -2.56 29.64 1.25
C GLU A 227 -2.21 29.94 2.74
N PRO A 228 -1.96 28.93 3.58
CA PRO A 228 -1.35 29.16 4.88
C PRO A 228 0.14 29.49 4.71
N HIS A 229 0.67 30.38 5.56
CA HIS A 229 2.05 30.85 5.54
C HIS A 229 3.08 29.71 5.45
N VAL A 230 3.57 29.49 4.24
CA VAL A 230 4.60 28.50 3.91
C VAL A 230 5.94 29.00 4.46
N SER A 231 6.64 28.17 5.25
CA SER A 231 7.96 28.56 5.77
C SER A 231 8.97 28.74 4.62
N PRO A 232 9.99 29.60 4.78
CA PRO A 232 11.01 29.81 3.73
C PRO A 232 11.71 28.53 3.26
N ALA A 233 11.78 27.52 4.12
CA ALA A 233 12.33 26.20 3.78
C ALA A 233 11.38 25.38 2.90
N VAL A 234 10.07 25.39 3.18
CA VAL A 234 9.06 24.71 2.36
C VAL A 234 8.91 25.42 1.00
N ALA A 235 9.03 26.74 0.96
CA ALA A 235 9.07 27.50 -0.29
C ALA A 235 10.28 27.09 -1.13
N LYS A 236 11.48 27.01 -0.53
CA LYS A 236 12.70 26.57 -1.23
C LYS A 236 12.66 25.11 -1.68
N ALA A 237 12.07 24.21 -0.89
CA ALA A 237 11.94 22.81 -1.28
C ALA A 237 10.94 22.63 -2.44
N LYS A 238 9.80 23.33 -2.39
CA LYS A 238 8.84 23.39 -3.50
C LYS A 238 9.48 24.01 -4.74
N GLU A 239 10.28 25.06 -4.57
CA GLU A 239 10.99 25.73 -5.67
C GLU A 239 12.07 24.83 -6.28
N PHE A 240 12.82 24.08 -5.46
CA PHE A 240 13.82 23.12 -5.96
C PHE A 240 13.17 21.97 -6.73
N VAL A 241 12.07 21.42 -6.23
CA VAL A 241 11.31 20.37 -6.92
C VAL A 241 10.68 20.91 -8.21
N ALA A 242 10.07 22.10 -8.15
CA ALA A 242 9.55 22.77 -9.33
C ALA A 242 10.66 23.11 -10.35
N ASP A 243 11.87 23.43 -9.89
CA ASP A 243 13.03 23.71 -10.73
C ASP A 243 13.54 22.43 -11.42
N ILE A 244 13.50 21.27 -10.73
CA ILE A 244 13.76 19.96 -11.35
C ILE A 244 12.71 19.67 -12.43
N PHE A 245 11.42 19.84 -12.15
CA PHE A 245 10.35 19.65 -13.14
C PHE A 245 10.45 20.62 -14.32
N ARG A 246 10.78 21.88 -14.05
CA ARG A 246 10.97 22.92 -15.06
C ARG A 246 12.15 22.59 -15.97
N ARG A 247 13.30 22.19 -15.40
CA ARG A 247 14.48 21.77 -16.17
C ARG A 247 14.23 20.50 -16.98
N ALA A 248 13.47 19.53 -16.44
CA ALA A 248 13.07 18.32 -17.16
C ALA A 248 12.11 18.63 -18.35
N LYS A 249 11.22 19.61 -18.18
CA LYS A 249 10.31 20.07 -19.24
C LYS A 249 11.02 20.90 -20.31
N GLU A 250 11.95 21.77 -19.91
CA GLU A 250 12.77 22.59 -20.82
C GLU A 250 13.75 21.73 -21.64
N ALA A 251 14.27 20.63 -21.08
CA ALA A 251 15.12 19.69 -21.81
C ALA A 251 14.39 18.90 -22.92
N LYS A 252 13.07 18.73 -22.83
CA LYS A 252 12.24 18.12 -23.89
C LYS A 252 11.75 19.12 -24.96
N GLY A 253 11.92 20.43 -24.73
CA GLY A 253 11.34 21.49 -25.56
C GLY A 253 12.31 22.13 -26.55
N ALA A 254 12.97 21.35 -27.41
CA ALA A 254 13.80 21.89 -28.50
C ALA A 254 13.82 20.99 -29.75
N ALA A 255 12.65 20.63 -30.28
CA ALA A 255 12.49 20.24 -31.68
C ALA A 255 11.05 20.55 -32.12
N GLY A 256 10.88 21.52 -33.01
CA GLY A 256 9.58 22.00 -33.46
C GLY A 256 9.01 21.22 -34.65
N SER A 257 7.70 21.04 -34.70
CA SER A 257 6.76 21.68 -35.64
C SER A 257 5.45 20.89 -35.69
N LEU A 258 4.36 21.63 -35.95
CA LEU A 258 2.98 21.21 -35.84
C LEU A 258 2.63 20.00 -36.71
N HIS A 259 2.11 18.95 -36.09
CA HIS A 259 1.05 18.15 -36.67
C HIS A 259 0.15 17.59 -35.56
N ASP A 260 -1.15 17.78 -35.76
CA ASP A 260 -2.24 17.29 -34.91
C ASP A 260 -2.25 15.75 -34.95
N SER A 261 -1.69 15.13 -33.92
CA SER A 261 -1.85 13.70 -33.65
C SER A 261 -2.05 13.56 -32.15
N GLN A 262 -3.22 13.04 -31.75
CA GLN A 262 -3.49 12.63 -30.38
C GLN A 262 -2.28 11.85 -29.84
N PRO A 263 -1.76 12.16 -28.65
CA PRO A 263 -0.65 11.41 -28.09
C PRO A 263 -1.13 9.97 -27.87
N ALA A 264 -0.56 9.04 -28.63
CA ALA A 264 -0.75 7.61 -28.39
C ALA A 264 -0.32 7.34 -26.94
N GLU A 265 -1.21 6.76 -26.14
CA GLU A 265 -0.87 6.37 -24.78
C GLU A 265 0.35 5.44 -24.83
N PRO A 266 1.39 5.70 -24.03
CA PRO A 266 2.57 4.85 -24.01
C PRO A 266 2.18 3.41 -23.67
N GLY A 267 2.53 2.46 -24.53
CA GLY A 267 2.12 1.04 -24.40
C GLY A 267 2.64 0.30 -23.15
N TYR A 268 3.40 0.96 -22.28
CA TYR A 268 3.84 0.44 -20.98
C TYR A 268 2.90 0.78 -19.82
N ILE A 269 1.94 1.68 -20.05
CA ILE A 269 0.98 2.09 -19.03
C ILE A 269 -0.19 1.11 -19.09
N ASN A 270 -0.38 0.35 -18.01
CA ASN A 270 -1.56 -0.49 -17.84
C ASN A 270 -2.44 0.12 -16.76
N TYR A 271 -3.62 0.61 -17.16
CA TYR A 271 -4.64 1.18 -16.27
C TYR A 271 -5.93 0.36 -16.37
N THR A 272 -6.46 -0.05 -15.22
CA THR A 272 -7.76 -0.73 -15.11
C THR A 272 -8.64 -0.03 -14.09
N LYS A 273 -9.95 0.03 -14.38
CA LYS A 273 -10.95 0.65 -13.51
C LYS A 273 -12.19 -0.24 -13.43
N LEU A 274 -12.41 -0.83 -12.27
CA LEU A 274 -13.54 -1.70 -12.00
C LEU A 274 -14.51 -1.04 -11.02
N ARG A 275 -15.81 -1.19 -11.27
CA ARG A 275 -16.87 -0.65 -10.40
C ARG A 275 -17.66 -1.81 -9.81
N TYR A 276 -18.02 -1.73 -8.54
CA TYR A 276 -18.75 -2.78 -7.82
C TYR A 276 -19.96 -2.19 -7.10
N VAL A 277 -21.06 -2.94 -7.06
CA VAL A 277 -22.32 -2.54 -6.39
C VAL A 277 -22.82 -3.61 -5.42
N LEU A 278 -23.58 -3.17 -4.43
CA LEU A 278 -24.26 -4.05 -3.48
C LEU A 278 -25.66 -4.34 -4.03
N GLU A 279 -25.98 -5.60 -4.33
CA GLU A 279 -27.33 -5.96 -4.78
C GLU A 279 -28.31 -6.14 -3.61
N PRO A 280 -29.57 -5.70 -3.77
CA PRO A 280 -30.69 -6.29 -3.04
C PRO A 280 -30.94 -7.68 -3.61
N GLY A 281 -31.01 -8.71 -2.75
CA GLY A 281 -31.01 -10.11 -3.18
C GLY A 281 -32.08 -10.51 -4.22
N ASP A 282 -31.79 -11.60 -4.92
CA ASP A 282 -32.64 -12.40 -5.82
C ASP A 282 -32.68 -12.07 -7.32
N LEU A 283 -31.54 -11.78 -7.96
CA LEU A 283 -31.40 -12.01 -9.40
C LEU A 283 -30.07 -12.73 -9.72
N SER A 284 -30.16 -14.04 -9.90
CA SER A 284 -29.10 -14.88 -10.47
C SER A 284 -29.09 -14.71 -11.99
N GLU A 285 -28.48 -13.62 -12.47
CA GLU A 285 -27.95 -13.64 -13.83
C GLU A 285 -26.63 -14.43 -13.83
N PRO A 286 -26.32 -15.17 -14.90
CA PRO A 286 -25.10 -15.96 -14.97
C PRO A 286 -23.88 -15.07 -14.73
N GLU A 287 -22.96 -15.55 -13.89
CA GLU A 287 -21.63 -14.99 -13.73
C GLU A 287 -20.91 -15.13 -15.09
N ASP A 288 -20.97 -14.10 -15.93
CA ASP A 288 -20.00 -13.95 -17.00
C ASP A 288 -18.64 -13.77 -16.29
N GLU A 289 -17.74 -14.75 -16.38
CA GLU A 289 -16.33 -14.60 -15.98
C GLU A 289 -15.74 -13.44 -16.81
N TYR A 290 -15.73 -12.24 -16.22
CA TYR A 290 -15.01 -11.09 -16.74
C TYR A 290 -13.53 -11.29 -16.42
N GLU A 291 -12.86 -12.14 -17.18
CA GLU A 291 -11.40 -12.17 -17.23
C GLU A 291 -10.95 -11.03 -18.17
N ASP A 292 -10.58 -9.89 -17.58
CA ASP A 292 -9.85 -8.85 -18.30
C ASP A 292 -8.35 -9.14 -18.17
N ASP A 293 -7.74 -9.60 -19.27
CA ASP A 293 -6.30 -9.91 -19.40
C ASP A 293 -5.39 -8.74 -18.97
N LYS A 294 -5.95 -7.54 -18.79
CA LYS A 294 -5.22 -6.34 -18.35
C LYS A 294 -5.11 -6.22 -16.83
N ILE A 295 -5.85 -7.00 -16.04
CA ILE A 295 -5.81 -6.91 -14.58
C ILE A 295 -4.45 -7.38 -14.06
N SER A 296 -3.68 -6.47 -13.46
CA SER A 296 -2.35 -6.79 -12.93
C SER A 296 -2.41 -7.54 -11.60
N LEU A 297 -3.36 -7.18 -10.74
CA LEU A 297 -3.61 -7.85 -9.46
C LEU A 297 -5.08 -8.30 -9.38
N PRO A 298 -5.35 -9.58 -9.10
CA PRO A 298 -6.72 -10.05 -8.88
C PRO A 298 -7.27 -9.49 -7.56
N PHE A 299 -8.55 -9.11 -7.57
CA PHE A 299 -9.25 -8.59 -6.40
C PHE A 299 -10.55 -9.34 -6.16
N VAL A 300 -10.81 -9.66 -4.90
CA VAL A 300 -12.11 -10.16 -4.43
C VAL A 300 -12.74 -9.06 -3.58
N VAL A 301 -13.92 -8.59 -3.98
CA VAL A 301 -14.64 -7.51 -3.31
C VAL A 301 -15.89 -8.07 -2.66
N THR A 302 -16.02 -7.92 -1.34
CA THR A 302 -17.10 -8.50 -0.54
C THR A 302 -17.78 -7.48 0.37
N ASP A 303 -18.98 -7.81 0.84
CA ASP A 303 -19.59 -7.12 1.99
C ASP A 303 -18.98 -7.64 3.32
N LEU A 304 -19.35 -7.04 4.45
CA LEU A 304 -18.85 -7.49 5.77
C LEU A 304 -19.27 -8.92 6.14
N ARG A 305 -20.22 -9.53 5.42
CA ARG A 305 -20.66 -10.92 5.62
C ARG A 305 -19.92 -11.90 4.71
N GLY A 306 -19.03 -11.42 3.84
CA GLY A 306 -18.30 -12.23 2.87
C GLY A 306 -19.07 -12.51 1.57
N ARG A 307 -20.16 -11.79 1.29
CA ARG A 307 -20.88 -11.93 0.00
C ARG A 307 -20.18 -11.09 -1.05
N ASN A 308 -19.86 -11.69 -2.21
CA ASN A 308 -19.24 -10.99 -3.33
C ASN A 308 -20.13 -9.85 -3.83
N LEU A 309 -19.51 -8.69 -4.11
CA LEU A 309 -20.17 -7.59 -4.80
C LEU A 309 -20.15 -7.85 -6.30
N LYS A 310 -21.19 -7.40 -6.99
CA LYS A 310 -21.28 -7.57 -8.43
C LYS A 310 -20.50 -6.49 -9.17
N PRO A 311 -19.69 -6.85 -10.18
CA PRO A 311 -19.06 -5.88 -11.06
C PRO A 311 -20.15 -5.17 -11.90
N LEU A 312 -20.05 -3.85 -12.00
CA LEU A 312 -20.91 -3.02 -12.81
C LEU A 312 -20.28 -2.84 -14.20
N LYS A 313 -20.98 -3.26 -15.26
CA LYS A 313 -20.53 -3.06 -16.65
C LYS A 313 -20.35 -1.55 -16.91
N GLU A 314 -19.24 -1.15 -17.55
CA GLU A 314 -18.81 0.27 -17.71
C GLU A 314 -19.89 1.24 -18.24
N ARG A 315 -20.84 0.73 -19.03
CA ARG A 315 -21.91 1.52 -19.67
C ARG A 315 -23.19 1.66 -18.82
N ALA A 316 -23.26 1.03 -17.66
CA ALA A 316 -24.46 1.05 -16.82
C ALA A 316 -24.51 2.34 -15.98
N VAL A 317 -25.56 3.15 -16.20
CA VAL A 317 -25.86 4.31 -15.34
C VAL A 317 -26.49 3.79 -14.05
N PHE A 318 -25.71 3.77 -12.96
CA PHE A 318 -26.19 3.35 -11.64
C PHE A 318 -26.53 4.56 -10.78
N GLN A 319 -27.73 4.58 -10.20
CA GLN A 319 -28.23 5.70 -9.39
C GLN A 319 -27.94 5.57 -7.87
N GLY A 320 -27.23 4.52 -7.43
CA GLY A 320 -26.91 4.26 -6.02
C GLY A 320 -25.44 4.47 -5.63
N GLN A 321 -25.02 3.85 -4.51
CA GLN A 321 -23.62 3.79 -4.09
C GLN A 321 -22.85 2.70 -4.85
N TYR A 322 -21.67 3.03 -5.35
CA TYR A 322 -20.78 2.06 -5.98
C TYR A 322 -19.34 2.23 -5.48
N LEU A 323 -18.61 1.14 -5.40
CA LEU A 323 -17.18 1.09 -5.09
C LEU A 323 -16.42 1.16 -6.41
N THR A 324 -15.33 1.91 -6.46
CA THR A 324 -14.40 1.94 -7.59
C THR A 324 -13.05 1.42 -7.12
N VAL A 325 -12.48 0.50 -7.90
CA VAL A 325 -11.13 -0.03 -7.73
C VAL A 325 -10.35 0.34 -8.98
N GLU A 326 -9.30 1.13 -8.82
CA GLU A 326 -8.43 1.57 -9.90
C GLU A 326 -7.05 0.96 -9.71
N GLN A 327 -6.43 0.44 -10.77
CA GLN A 327 -5.05 -0.01 -10.77
C GLN A 327 -4.29 0.71 -11.87
N LEU A 328 -3.12 1.23 -11.54
CA LEU A 328 -2.15 1.72 -12.50
C LEU A 328 -0.84 0.98 -12.26
N THR A 329 -0.31 0.33 -13.29
CA THR A 329 0.86 -0.54 -13.19
C THR A 329 2.04 0.05 -13.94
N LEU A 330 3.20 0.06 -13.28
CA LEU A 330 4.49 0.40 -13.87
C LEU A 330 5.38 -0.84 -13.93
N ASP A 331 5.67 -1.31 -15.14
CA ASP A 331 6.55 -2.46 -15.39
C ASP A 331 8.02 -2.09 -15.19
N PHE A 332 8.73 -2.80 -14.30
CA PHE A 332 10.11 -2.44 -13.97
C PHE A 332 11.09 -2.73 -15.09
N GLU A 333 10.94 -3.83 -15.83
CA GLU A 333 11.85 -4.18 -16.92
C GLU A 333 11.75 -3.19 -18.07
N TYR A 334 10.53 -2.75 -18.41
CA TYR A 334 10.30 -1.70 -19.38
C TYR A 334 11.03 -0.42 -18.94
N VAL A 335 10.82 0.04 -17.70
CA VAL A 335 11.46 1.25 -17.19
C VAL A 335 12.98 1.14 -17.22
N ILE A 336 13.54 0.04 -16.72
CA ILE A 336 15.00 -0.20 -16.71
C ILE A 336 15.56 -0.12 -18.14
N ASN A 337 14.96 -0.83 -19.09
CA ASN A 337 15.43 -0.85 -20.48
C ASN A 337 15.32 0.54 -21.14
N GLU A 338 14.23 1.27 -20.89
CA GLU A 338 14.00 2.58 -21.50
C GLU A 338 14.96 3.64 -20.94
N VAL A 339 15.21 3.63 -19.62
CA VAL A 339 16.18 4.51 -18.97
C VAL A 339 17.60 4.21 -19.47
N ILE A 340 18.00 2.94 -19.54
CA ILE A 340 19.33 2.56 -20.03
C ILE A 340 19.50 2.97 -21.49
N ARG A 341 18.50 2.72 -22.34
CA ARG A 341 18.58 3.03 -23.77
C ARG A 341 18.70 4.52 -24.06
N ASN A 342 17.92 5.35 -23.34
CA ASN A 342 17.77 6.76 -23.68
C ASN A 342 18.67 7.69 -22.86
N ASP A 343 18.96 7.34 -21.60
CA ASP A 343 19.54 8.29 -20.64
C ASP A 343 20.91 7.84 -20.08
N ALA A 344 21.24 6.54 -20.09
CA ALA A 344 22.50 6.06 -19.52
C ALA A 344 23.70 6.34 -20.45
N SER A 345 24.74 6.98 -19.91
CA SER A 345 26.00 7.26 -20.63
C SER A 345 26.76 5.98 -21.05
N TRP A 346 26.59 4.91 -20.27
CA TRP A 346 27.19 3.59 -20.48
C TRP A 346 26.30 2.63 -21.27
N SER A 347 25.20 3.10 -21.87
CA SER A 347 24.22 2.30 -22.62
C SER A 347 24.83 1.42 -23.72
N LYS A 348 25.90 1.88 -24.37
CA LYS A 348 26.58 1.11 -25.42
C LYS A 348 27.37 -0.10 -24.91
N GLN A 349 27.71 -0.12 -23.62
CA GLN A 349 28.42 -1.23 -22.97
C GLN A 349 27.46 -2.24 -22.32
N PHE A 350 26.18 -1.88 -22.22
CA PHE A 350 25.14 -2.68 -21.59
C PHE A 350 24.82 -3.91 -22.45
N CYS A 351 24.81 -5.09 -21.82
CA CYS A 351 24.42 -6.34 -22.46
C CYS A 351 23.02 -6.78 -22.02
N SER A 352 22.82 -6.93 -20.71
CA SER A 352 21.56 -7.31 -20.08
C SER A 352 21.58 -6.89 -18.61
N PHE A 353 20.47 -7.09 -17.90
CA PHE A 353 20.46 -7.09 -16.44
C PHE A 353 20.08 -8.48 -15.91
N SER A 354 20.55 -8.86 -14.72
CA SER A 354 20.24 -10.18 -14.13
C SER A 354 19.14 -10.13 -13.09
N ASP A 355 19.03 -9.02 -12.35
CA ASP A 355 18.15 -8.88 -11.20
C ASP A 355 17.99 -7.39 -10.85
N TYR A 356 16.99 -7.03 -10.05
CA TYR A 356 16.74 -5.66 -9.61
C TYR A 356 15.98 -5.62 -8.29
N ASP A 357 16.24 -4.58 -7.49
CA ASP A 357 15.50 -4.29 -6.25
C ASP A 357 14.98 -2.85 -6.32
N ILE A 358 13.72 -2.66 -5.94
CA ILE A 358 13.01 -1.38 -6.08
C ILE A 358 12.62 -0.85 -4.71
N VAL A 359 13.02 0.39 -4.41
CA VAL A 359 12.76 1.06 -3.14
C VAL A 359 12.08 2.40 -3.38
N ILE A 360 10.98 2.65 -2.67
CA ILE A 360 10.29 3.94 -2.72
C ILE A 360 11.07 4.92 -1.84
N LEU A 361 11.49 6.05 -2.43
CA LEU A 361 12.22 7.08 -1.70
C LEU A 361 11.31 8.18 -1.15
N GLU A 362 10.29 8.58 -1.94
CA GLU A 362 9.37 9.65 -1.57
C GLU A 362 8.07 9.54 -2.38
N VAL A 363 6.96 9.90 -1.73
CA VAL A 363 5.64 10.02 -2.38
C VAL A 363 5.09 11.41 -2.11
N GLY A 364 5.10 12.27 -3.14
CA GLY A 364 4.58 13.63 -3.09
C GLY A 364 3.08 13.72 -3.41
N ASN A 365 2.52 14.93 -3.28
CA ASN A 365 1.16 15.23 -3.76
C ASN A 365 1.07 15.26 -5.31
N GLU A 366 2.21 15.36 -6.00
CA GLU A 366 2.47 15.12 -7.43
C GLU A 366 3.91 14.55 -7.57
N PRO A 367 4.29 14.00 -8.75
CA PRO A 367 4.55 12.58 -9.01
C PRO A 367 5.49 11.87 -8.01
N GLY A 368 5.22 10.58 -7.77
CA GLY A 368 5.98 9.76 -6.81
C GLY A 368 7.38 9.43 -7.33
N CYS A 369 8.40 9.48 -6.48
CA CYS A 369 9.78 9.16 -6.88
C CYS A 369 10.14 7.74 -6.42
N VAL A 370 10.49 6.89 -7.38
CA VAL A 370 10.89 5.49 -7.19
C VAL A 370 12.37 5.37 -7.59
N GLU A 371 13.21 4.87 -6.68
CA GLU A 371 14.59 4.50 -7.02
C GLU A 371 14.62 3.00 -7.36
N LEU A 372 15.12 2.69 -8.54
CA LEU A 372 15.38 1.36 -9.05
C LEU A 372 16.88 1.06 -8.94
N GLN A 373 17.29 -0.18 -8.69
CA GLN A 373 18.69 -0.58 -8.84
C GLN A 373 18.81 -1.82 -9.74
N PRO A 374 19.08 -1.66 -11.05
CA PRO A 374 19.36 -2.79 -11.93
C PRO A 374 20.77 -3.33 -11.75
N TRP A 375 20.91 -4.65 -11.80
CA TRP A 375 22.18 -5.36 -11.84
C TRP A 375 22.58 -5.67 -13.28
N SER A 376 23.73 -5.24 -13.78
CA SER A 376 24.09 -5.42 -15.19
C SER A 376 25.47 -6.03 -15.41
N PRO A 377 25.62 -7.02 -16.29
CA PRO A 377 26.88 -7.26 -16.97
C PRO A 377 27.20 -6.17 -18.02
N ALA A 378 28.38 -5.56 -17.93
CA ALA A 378 28.91 -4.65 -18.95
C ALA A 378 30.12 -5.27 -19.67
N SER A 379 30.23 -5.00 -20.97
CA SER A 379 31.33 -5.47 -21.82
C SER A 379 32.61 -4.65 -21.58
N ALA A 380 33.75 -5.33 -21.47
CA ALA A 380 35.07 -4.71 -21.36
C ALA A 380 35.53 -4.06 -22.68
N GLU A 381 36.14 -2.88 -22.62
CA GLU A 381 37.06 -2.43 -23.67
C GLU A 381 38.50 -2.89 -23.37
N GLU A 382 39.12 -3.43 -24.43
CA GLU A 382 40.48 -3.91 -24.63
C GLU A 382 41.29 -4.46 -23.44
N GLY A 383 41.36 -5.79 -23.34
CA GLY A 383 42.47 -6.50 -22.69
C GLY A 383 42.13 -7.73 -21.86
N GLU A 384 40.86 -7.92 -21.45
CA GLU A 384 40.45 -9.10 -20.66
C GLU A 384 39.26 -9.86 -21.27
N PRO A 385 39.24 -11.21 -21.17
CA PRO A 385 38.26 -12.02 -21.88
C PRO A 385 36.97 -12.16 -21.05
N GLY A 386 35.99 -11.31 -21.32
CA GLY A 386 34.59 -11.56 -20.96
C GLY A 386 33.82 -10.37 -20.37
N PRO A 387 32.49 -10.34 -20.51
CA PRO A 387 31.64 -9.36 -19.83
C PRO A 387 31.79 -9.51 -18.31
N LYS A 388 31.92 -8.37 -17.61
CA LYS A 388 32.03 -8.31 -16.15
C LYS A 388 30.71 -7.89 -15.55
N THR A 389 30.51 -8.23 -14.29
CA THR A 389 29.26 -7.94 -13.57
C THR A 389 29.35 -6.67 -12.74
N TYR A 390 28.34 -5.81 -12.84
CA TYR A 390 28.26 -4.50 -12.20
C TYR A 390 26.93 -4.30 -11.49
N HIS A 391 26.92 -3.38 -10.54
CA HIS A 391 25.70 -2.81 -9.96
C HIS A 391 25.66 -1.30 -10.17
N THR A 392 24.46 -0.74 -10.34
CA THR A 392 24.19 0.70 -10.51
C THR A 392 22.78 1.02 -10.07
N SER A 393 22.47 2.27 -9.68
CA SER A 393 21.10 2.71 -9.35
C SER A 393 20.53 3.69 -10.38
N LEU A 394 19.24 3.54 -10.69
CA LEU A 394 18.44 4.41 -11.55
C LEU A 394 17.34 5.06 -10.71
N LYS A 395 17.26 6.38 -10.69
CA LYS A 395 16.18 7.12 -10.00
C LYS A 395 15.16 7.57 -11.02
N VAL A 396 13.89 7.29 -10.77
CA VAL A 396 12.78 7.57 -11.68
C VAL A 396 11.64 8.24 -10.90
N ALA A 397 10.98 9.23 -11.47
CA ALA A 397 9.73 9.76 -10.93
C ALA A 397 8.55 9.31 -11.81
N TRP A 398 7.54 8.74 -11.19
CA TRP A 398 6.33 8.20 -11.79
C TRP A 398 5.10 9.04 -11.41
N ASP A 399 4.46 9.60 -12.42
CA ASP A 399 3.25 10.40 -12.27
C ASP A 399 2.01 9.52 -12.30
N LEU A 400 1.32 9.42 -11.16
CA LEU A 400 0.09 8.66 -11.04
C LEU A 400 -1.09 9.28 -11.81
N THR A 401 -0.99 10.55 -12.24
CA THR A 401 -2.04 11.25 -12.99
C THR A 401 -1.94 10.98 -14.48
N THR A 402 -0.72 10.97 -15.03
CA THR A 402 -0.48 10.73 -16.46
C THR A 402 -0.05 9.29 -16.75
N GLY A 403 0.41 8.56 -15.74
CA GLY A 403 1.05 7.24 -15.86
C GLY A 403 2.49 7.30 -16.39
N ILE A 404 2.99 8.47 -16.78
CA ILE A 404 4.31 8.65 -17.37
C ILE A 404 5.38 8.63 -16.28
N PHE A 405 6.53 8.02 -16.57
CA PHE A 405 7.71 8.14 -15.75
C PHE A 405 8.79 9.02 -16.40
N VAL A 406 9.68 9.59 -15.59
CA VAL A 406 10.82 10.40 -16.02
C VAL A 406 12.06 10.05 -15.20
N THR A 407 13.20 9.95 -15.88
CA THR A 407 14.50 9.72 -15.26
C THR A 407 14.94 10.94 -14.45
N VAL A 408 15.32 10.71 -13.19
CA VAL A 408 15.78 11.73 -12.23
C VAL A 408 17.28 11.64 -12.00
N GLY A 409 17.84 10.44 -12.07
CA GLY A 409 19.28 10.24 -11.87
C GLY A 409 19.73 8.84 -12.29
N ILE A 410 20.98 8.73 -12.71
CA ILE A 410 21.61 7.47 -13.12
C ILE A 410 22.95 7.38 -12.40
N GLY A 411 23.19 6.24 -11.77
CA GLY A 411 24.44 5.92 -11.10
C GLY A 411 25.50 5.39 -12.07
N ASP A 412 26.75 5.51 -11.65
CA ASP A 412 27.88 4.91 -12.34
C ASP A 412 27.90 3.38 -12.12
N LEU A 413 28.50 2.66 -13.08
CA LEU A 413 28.70 1.20 -12.98
C LEU A 413 29.80 0.87 -11.97
N THR A 414 29.46 0.10 -10.94
CA THR A 414 30.42 -0.38 -9.93
C THR A 414 30.61 -1.89 -10.06
N GLU A 415 31.85 -2.34 -10.30
CA GLU A 415 32.17 -3.75 -10.55
C GLU A 415 31.99 -4.60 -9.27
N VAL A 416 31.34 -5.75 -9.42
CA VAL A 416 31.08 -6.69 -8.35
C VAL A 416 32.25 -7.66 -8.22
N LYS A 417 33.09 -7.47 -7.20
CA LYS A 417 34.30 -8.28 -6.98
C LYS A 417 34.12 -9.23 -5.80
N GLY A 418 33.63 -10.44 -6.07
CA GLY A 418 33.50 -11.51 -5.06
C GLY A 418 32.48 -11.23 -3.96
N GLN A 419 31.64 -10.21 -4.10
CA GLN A 419 30.51 -9.93 -3.21
C GLN A 419 29.37 -10.92 -3.48
N THR A 420 28.68 -11.36 -2.42
CA THR A 420 27.43 -12.12 -2.57
C THR A 420 26.30 -11.19 -2.98
N SER A 421 25.29 -11.70 -3.70
CA SER A 421 24.10 -10.92 -4.09
C SER A 421 23.45 -10.23 -2.87
N GLY A 422 23.29 -10.98 -1.77
CA GLY A 422 22.74 -10.44 -0.53
C GLY A 422 23.54 -9.29 0.09
N SER A 423 24.88 -9.26 -0.05
CA SER A 423 25.67 -8.14 0.48
C SER A 423 25.52 -6.90 -0.39
N VAL A 424 25.37 -7.06 -1.71
CA VAL A 424 25.08 -5.94 -2.62
C VAL A 424 23.71 -5.35 -2.33
N TRP A 425 22.67 -6.19 -2.20
CA TRP A 425 21.31 -5.72 -1.88
C TRP A 425 21.24 -5.04 -0.51
N SER A 426 21.94 -5.59 0.49
CA SER A 426 22.03 -4.97 1.82
C SER A 426 22.70 -3.59 1.77
N SER A 427 23.80 -3.46 1.02
CA SER A 427 24.49 -2.17 0.84
C SER A 427 23.62 -1.16 0.09
N TYR A 428 22.89 -1.60 -0.95
CA TYR A 428 21.94 -0.76 -1.69
C TYR A 428 20.82 -0.24 -0.79
N ARG A 429 20.16 -1.12 -0.05
CA ARG A 429 19.07 -0.75 0.88
C ARG A 429 19.55 0.21 1.95
N LYS A 430 20.78 0.02 2.45
CA LYS A 430 21.40 0.96 3.39
C LYS A 430 21.57 2.36 2.76
N SER A 431 22.06 2.44 1.52
CA SER A 431 22.15 3.70 0.77
C SER A 431 20.79 4.40 0.59
N CYS A 432 19.73 3.61 0.34
CA CYS A 432 18.35 4.13 0.27
C CYS A 432 17.89 4.71 1.60
N VAL A 433 18.11 3.98 2.71
CA VAL A 433 17.79 4.46 4.07
C VAL A 433 18.58 5.74 4.38
N ASP A 434 19.87 5.78 4.09
CA ASP A 434 20.71 6.97 4.31
C ASP A 434 20.18 8.16 3.51
N THR A 435 19.72 7.93 2.28
CA THR A 435 19.08 8.96 1.45
C THR A 435 17.78 9.45 2.08
N VAL A 436 16.85 8.55 2.43
CA VAL A 436 15.58 8.91 3.07
C VAL A 436 15.81 9.70 4.37
N MET A 437 16.72 9.23 5.22
CA MET A 437 17.03 9.88 6.50
C MET A 437 17.68 11.25 6.32
N LYS A 438 18.52 11.42 5.29
CA LYS A 438 19.15 12.71 4.95
C LYS A 438 18.12 13.76 4.53
N TRP A 439 17.04 13.36 3.87
CA TRP A 439 16.00 14.27 3.34
C TRP A 439 14.71 14.28 4.16
N LEU A 440 14.69 13.61 5.32
CA LEU A 440 13.50 13.49 6.15
C LEU A 440 13.06 14.85 6.71
N VAL A 441 11.84 15.26 6.37
CA VAL A 441 11.19 16.46 6.92
C VAL A 441 10.06 16.02 7.85
N PRO A 442 10.00 16.49 9.11
CA PRO A 442 8.92 16.15 10.02
C PRO A 442 7.55 16.54 9.46
N GLU A 443 6.63 15.58 9.46
CA GLU A 443 5.24 15.78 9.03
C GLU A 443 4.36 16.23 10.20
N SER A 444 3.23 16.88 9.89
CA SER A 444 2.25 17.26 10.92
C SER A 444 1.66 16.03 11.60
N SER A 445 1.37 16.10 12.90
CA SER A 445 0.80 15.00 13.69
C SER A 445 -0.51 14.43 13.15
N GLY A 446 -1.25 15.17 12.32
CA GLY A 446 -2.47 14.66 11.69
C GLY A 446 -2.25 13.81 10.43
N ARG A 447 -1.07 13.87 9.79
CA ARG A 447 -0.83 13.31 8.44
C ARG A 447 0.03 12.04 8.40
N TYR A 448 0.46 11.52 9.53
CA TYR A 448 1.22 10.26 9.55
C TYR A 448 0.32 9.08 9.15
N VAL A 449 0.93 8.08 8.51
CA VAL A 449 0.35 6.74 8.35
C VAL A 449 0.43 6.03 9.71
N ASN A 450 -0.73 5.73 10.32
CA ASN A 450 -0.72 4.96 11.57
C ASN A 450 -0.45 3.49 11.25
N ARG A 451 0.57 2.90 11.88
CA ARG A 451 0.97 1.52 11.65
C ARG A 451 0.91 0.76 12.97
N MET A 452 0.01 -0.22 13.05
CA MET A 452 -0.20 -1.04 14.24
C MET A 452 0.26 -2.48 13.96
N THR A 453 1.14 -3.00 14.82
CA THR A 453 1.64 -4.38 14.76
C THR A 453 1.87 -4.92 16.16
N ASN A 454 1.55 -6.20 16.38
CA ASN A 454 1.90 -6.92 17.59
C ASN A 454 2.31 -8.35 17.23
N GLU A 455 3.60 -8.63 17.40
CA GLU A 455 4.27 -9.86 16.95
C GLU A 455 4.30 -10.92 18.06
N ALA A 456 3.30 -10.92 18.95
CA ALA A 456 3.22 -11.82 20.10
C ALA A 456 3.34 -13.31 19.70
N LEU A 457 2.76 -13.70 18.56
CA LEU A 457 2.82 -15.08 18.03
C LEU A 457 4.22 -15.48 17.56
N HIS A 458 5.01 -14.51 17.07
CA HIS A 458 6.27 -14.79 16.38
C HIS A 458 7.50 -14.63 17.26
N LYS A 459 7.49 -13.61 18.13
CA LYS A 459 8.62 -13.29 19.01
C LYS A 459 8.44 -13.76 20.44
N GLY A 460 7.30 -14.39 20.76
CA GLY A 460 6.92 -14.79 22.11
C GLY A 460 6.76 -13.63 23.11
N CYS A 461 6.86 -12.39 22.64
CA CYS A 461 6.75 -11.17 23.44
C CYS A 461 5.65 -10.28 22.85
N SER A 462 4.61 -10.00 23.64
CA SER A 462 3.59 -9.00 23.28
C SER A 462 4.08 -7.58 23.54
N LEU A 463 3.42 -6.60 22.91
CA LEU A 463 3.52 -5.21 23.29
C LEU A 463 3.24 -5.04 24.80
N LYS A 464 3.90 -4.07 25.42
CA LYS A 464 3.70 -3.71 26.84
C LYS A 464 2.65 -2.63 27.03
N VAL A 465 2.53 -1.73 26.06
CA VAL A 465 1.67 -0.54 26.13
C VAL A 465 1.10 -0.25 24.75
N LEU A 466 -0.20 0.08 24.69
CA LEU A 466 -0.83 0.75 23.57
C LEU A 466 -1.03 2.21 23.94
N ALA A 467 -0.47 3.13 23.16
CA ALA A 467 -0.50 4.57 23.48
C ALA A 467 -1.32 5.35 22.47
N ASP A 468 -2.20 6.20 22.97
CA ASP A 468 -2.82 7.31 22.26
C ASP A 468 -2.08 8.59 22.69
N ASN A 469 -1.15 9.03 21.86
CA ASN A 469 -0.26 10.16 22.18
C ASN A 469 -1.00 11.50 22.15
N GLU A 470 -2.02 11.65 21.31
CA GLU A 470 -2.78 12.90 21.20
C GLU A 470 -3.65 13.14 22.44
N ARG A 471 -4.16 12.06 23.03
CA ARG A 471 -5.01 12.09 24.24
C ARG A 471 -4.29 11.63 25.51
N TYR A 472 -2.97 11.49 25.46
CA TYR A 472 -2.14 11.10 26.61
C TYR A 472 -2.70 9.89 27.39
N THR A 473 -3.19 8.89 26.65
CA THR A 473 -3.89 7.73 27.23
C THR A 473 -3.16 6.45 26.88
N TRP A 474 -2.86 5.65 27.90
CA TRP A 474 -2.11 4.40 27.75
C TRP A 474 -2.92 3.20 28.26
N ILE A 475 -2.92 2.13 27.48
CA ILE A 475 -3.39 0.81 27.89
C ILE A 475 -2.17 -0.07 28.13
N VAL A 476 -1.99 -0.54 29.37
CA VAL A 476 -0.94 -1.47 29.77
C VAL A 476 -1.43 -2.90 29.54
N LEU A 477 -0.63 -3.70 28.82
CA LEU A 477 -0.93 -5.08 28.42
C LEU A 477 -0.28 -6.14 29.33
#